data_AF-A0A7S1SHX4-F1
#
_entry.id   AF-A0A7S1SHX4-F1
#
_cell.length_a   1.000
_cell.length_b   1.000
_cell.length_c   1.000
_cell.angle_alpha   90.00
_cell.angle_beta   90.00
_cell.angle_gamma   90.00
#
_symmetry.space_group_name_H-M   'P 1'
#
loop_
_entity.id
_entity.type
_entity.pdbx_description
1 polymer ?
#
loop_
_entity_poly.entity_id
_entity_poly.type
_entity_poly.pdbx_seq_one_letter_code
_entity_poly.pdbx_strand_id
1 'polypeptide(L)'
;MSTARIFLRWARAFTASDDLLNEIVGNCLFGFLTVLLHALPLLEYERGRVEALGMLETARAVWSAVSKMEEFSAVSEEAATLGWDVQSISDTLHSYTDVFDGTPSTGSGCNGLKFYVYSPPAPAEAANSSGPRNGTEADSIAALLRGGPSGYLHALARSPLQCLFGMYGTELLYHRLFASAGCRVADPEAADFFFVPSYFKCVEVINYADHFNAGRAGEDEAGLLFEQTLDHVRRAGPWFDRRDGADHVVLFSWGRFPCRLPGWREAIRSAVALQVEDRCEDLNSEDPQSTFSRWKDIIIPGHIDRWRALELRRQNQPTGKRDVLIAFHGRHANNTDSYGNVTVRTRILEMEGLPGVSVGGFIEDYHELLGMSLFCLAPRGITPWTIHLYVAMLAGCIPVILSDDFELPFQDHLDWPSFSIRWPENRTGKELYSHLLSLPVDVIHQMKQKVDEHACWFDYYSAASGCSPYEGVLRTLGKRLQQRPGYAG
;
A
#
# COMPACT_ATOMS: atom_id res chain seq x y z
N MET A 1 -10.89 6.66 19.19
CA MET A 1 -9.49 7.04 19.52
C MET A 1 -9.11 6.86 20.99
N SER A 2 -9.92 7.25 21.99
CA SER A 2 -9.56 7.04 23.40
C SER A 2 -9.46 5.54 23.77
N THR A 3 -10.35 4.71 23.23
CA THR A 3 -10.41 3.26 23.50
C THR A 3 -9.17 2.50 23.04
N ALA A 4 -8.64 2.76 21.84
CA ALA A 4 -7.45 2.07 21.33
C ALA A 4 -6.17 2.45 22.10
N ARG A 5 -6.03 3.71 22.53
CA ARG A 5 -4.90 4.15 23.39
C ARG A 5 -4.95 3.52 24.78
N ILE A 6 -6.15 3.39 25.35
CA ILE A 6 -6.36 2.67 26.61
C ILE A 6 -5.97 1.21 26.38
N PHE A 7 -6.51 0.56 25.36
CA PHE A 7 -6.21 -0.84 25.06
C PHE A 7 -4.72 -1.10 24.86
N LEU A 8 -4.00 -0.23 24.14
CA LEU A 8 -2.55 -0.33 23.95
C LEU A 8 -1.79 -0.24 25.29
N ARG A 9 -2.18 0.67 26.19
CA ARG A 9 -1.56 0.79 27.52
C ARG A 9 -1.79 -0.45 28.36
N TRP A 10 -3.01 -1.01 28.33
CA TRP A 10 -3.33 -2.25 29.02
C TRP A 10 -2.54 -3.43 28.42
N ALA A 11 -2.55 -3.59 27.09
CA ALA A 11 -1.80 -4.64 26.40
C ALA A 11 -0.31 -4.59 26.73
N ARG A 12 0.31 -3.41 26.69
CA ARG A 12 1.73 -3.23 27.08
C ARG A 12 2.00 -3.58 28.55
N ALA A 13 1.09 -3.22 29.45
CA ALA A 13 1.21 -3.57 30.87
C ALA A 13 1.10 -5.08 31.08
N PHE A 14 0.20 -5.76 30.36
CA PHE A 14 0.05 -7.21 30.38
C PHE A 14 1.28 -7.93 29.82
N THR A 15 1.84 -7.47 28.71
CA THR A 15 3.02 -8.11 28.09
C THR A 15 4.34 -7.81 28.79
N ALA A 16 4.37 -6.90 29.77
CA ALA A 16 5.57 -6.57 30.53
C ALA A 16 5.79 -7.48 31.75
N SER A 17 4.86 -8.39 32.05
CA SER A 17 4.94 -9.33 33.17
C SER A 17 4.82 -10.76 32.66
N ASP A 18 5.84 -11.58 32.96
CA ASP A 18 5.86 -12.99 32.56
C ASP A 18 4.71 -13.79 33.19
N ASP A 19 4.35 -13.49 34.44
CA ASP A 19 3.24 -14.16 35.14
C ASP A 19 1.88 -13.86 34.49
N LEU A 20 1.59 -12.59 34.19
CA LEU A 20 0.37 -12.17 33.50
C LEU A 20 0.31 -12.68 32.06
N LEU A 21 1.45 -12.71 31.37
CA LEU A 21 1.55 -13.29 30.04
C LEU A 21 1.21 -14.79 30.09
N ASN A 22 1.79 -15.54 31.03
CA ASN A 22 1.51 -16.96 31.21
C ASN A 22 0.02 -17.22 31.55
N GLU A 23 -0.60 -16.36 32.36
CA GLU A 23 -2.03 -16.46 32.71
C GLU A 23 -2.94 -16.16 31.50
N ILE A 24 -2.61 -15.17 30.67
CA ILE A 24 -3.32 -14.88 29.42
C ILE A 24 -3.21 -16.06 28.46
N VAL A 25 -2.02 -16.65 28.33
CA VAL A 25 -1.80 -17.81 27.46
C VAL A 25 -2.63 -19.01 27.92
N GLY A 26 -2.64 -19.28 29.22
CA GLY A 26 -3.35 -20.44 29.78
C GLY A 26 -4.87 -20.32 29.72
N ASN A 27 -5.43 -19.09 29.71
CA ASN A 27 -6.88 -18.91 29.90
C ASN A 27 -7.61 -18.14 28.79
N CYS A 28 -6.94 -17.32 27.98
CA CYS A 28 -7.61 -16.41 27.04
C CYS A 28 -6.76 -15.99 25.83
N LEU A 29 -5.78 -16.79 25.41
CA LEU A 29 -4.84 -16.43 24.34
C LEU A 29 -5.53 -15.92 23.07
N PHE A 30 -6.47 -16.71 22.53
CA PHE A 30 -7.17 -16.37 21.30
C PHE A 30 -8.14 -15.21 21.49
N GLY A 31 -8.72 -15.03 22.68
CA GLY A 31 -9.47 -13.83 23.02
C GLY A 31 -8.59 -12.58 23.00
N PHE A 32 -7.42 -12.62 23.63
CA PHE A 32 -6.47 -11.51 23.67
C PHE A 32 -5.91 -11.16 22.29
N LEU A 33 -5.49 -12.16 21.50
CA LEU A 33 -5.05 -11.97 20.13
C LEU A 33 -6.16 -11.45 19.24
N THR A 34 -7.39 -11.97 19.37
CA THR A 34 -8.56 -11.45 18.66
C THR A 34 -8.78 -9.99 19.01
N VAL A 35 -8.77 -9.60 20.28
CA VAL A 35 -8.98 -8.18 20.63
C VAL A 35 -7.83 -7.30 20.14
N LEU A 36 -6.56 -7.75 20.22
CA LEU A 36 -5.43 -7.02 19.64
C LEU A 36 -5.55 -6.83 18.13
N LEU A 37 -5.95 -7.87 17.41
CA LEU A 37 -6.11 -7.85 15.96
C LEU A 37 -7.39 -7.13 15.51
N HIS A 38 -8.50 -7.23 16.25
CA HIS A 38 -9.75 -6.49 16.02
C HIS A 38 -9.65 -5.02 16.44
N ALA A 39 -8.69 -4.67 17.29
CA ALA A 39 -8.39 -3.28 17.59
C ALA A 39 -7.62 -2.58 16.45
N LEU A 40 -6.94 -3.32 15.55
CA LEU A 40 -6.31 -2.76 14.35
C LEU A 40 -7.34 -2.11 13.40
N PRO A 41 -8.50 -2.73 13.09
CA PRO A 41 -9.60 -2.07 12.38
C PRO A 41 -10.15 -0.81 13.04
N LEU A 42 -10.07 -0.68 14.37
CA LEU A 42 -10.55 0.48 15.12
C LEU A 42 -9.58 1.67 15.11
N LEU A 43 -8.44 1.50 14.44
CA LEU A 43 -7.42 2.52 14.28
C LEU A 43 -7.53 3.15 12.91
N GLU A 44 -8.06 4.36 12.90
CA GLU A 44 -8.11 5.19 11.71
C GLU A 44 -6.69 5.41 11.17
N TYR A 45 -6.45 5.05 9.90
CA TYR A 45 -5.15 5.04 9.23
C TYR A 45 -4.29 6.30 9.49
N GLU A 46 -4.91 7.48 9.45
CA GLU A 46 -4.17 8.76 9.53
C GLU A 46 -3.95 9.26 10.96
N ARG A 47 -4.67 8.69 11.93
CA ARG A 47 -4.69 9.16 13.32
C ARG A 47 -4.23 8.12 14.33
N GLY A 48 -4.30 6.85 13.98
CA GLY A 48 -4.00 5.68 14.82
C GLY A 48 -2.82 4.84 14.35
N ARG A 49 -2.00 5.33 13.41
CA ARG A 49 -0.89 4.57 12.82
C ARG A 49 0.14 4.11 13.87
N VAL A 50 0.47 4.97 14.83
CA VAL A 50 1.42 4.65 15.92
C VAL A 50 0.82 3.60 16.84
N GLU A 51 -0.46 3.72 17.15
CA GLU A 51 -1.20 2.74 17.95
C GLU A 51 -1.36 1.40 17.20
N ALA A 52 -1.58 1.41 15.89
CA ALA A 52 -1.65 0.22 15.04
C ALA A 52 -0.32 -0.53 14.98
N LEU A 53 0.76 0.23 14.84
CA LEU A 53 2.12 -0.29 14.92
C LEU A 53 2.37 -1.00 16.25
N GLY A 54 2.09 -0.30 17.36
CA GLY A 54 2.28 -0.87 18.69
C GLY A 54 1.43 -2.12 18.92
N MET A 55 0.20 -2.16 18.40
CA MET A 55 -0.66 -3.34 18.48
C MET A 55 -0.09 -4.52 17.69
N LEU A 56 0.41 -4.30 16.46
CA LEU A 56 1.03 -5.36 15.67
C LEU A 56 2.32 -5.88 16.31
N GLU A 57 3.18 -5.00 16.81
CA GLU A 57 4.42 -5.39 17.49
C GLU A 57 4.11 -6.23 18.74
N THR A 58 3.16 -5.79 19.55
CA THR A 58 2.70 -6.54 20.72
C THR A 58 2.09 -7.89 20.32
N ALA A 59 1.20 -7.91 19.32
CA ALA A 59 0.57 -9.14 18.85
C ALA A 59 1.60 -10.13 18.28
N ARG A 60 2.61 -9.64 17.54
CA ARG A 60 3.73 -10.45 17.03
C ARG A 60 4.58 -11.03 18.17
N ALA A 61 4.94 -10.21 19.16
CA ALA A 61 5.76 -10.66 20.29
C ALA A 61 5.04 -11.77 21.07
N VAL A 62 3.75 -11.59 21.34
CA VAL A 62 2.90 -12.58 22.00
C VAL A 62 2.79 -13.84 21.15
N TRP A 63 2.46 -13.72 19.85
CA TRP A 63 2.37 -14.87 18.95
C TRP A 63 3.68 -15.66 18.88
N SER A 64 4.83 -14.98 18.75
CA SER A 64 6.14 -15.63 18.69
C SER A 64 6.54 -16.32 19.99
N ALA A 65 6.10 -15.81 21.15
CA ALA A 65 6.34 -16.46 22.43
C ALA A 65 5.49 -17.73 22.56
N VAL A 66 4.24 -17.64 22.14
CA VAL A 66 3.23 -18.67 22.41
C VAL A 66 3.22 -19.80 21.40
N SER A 67 3.49 -19.52 20.13
CA SER A 67 3.63 -20.55 19.07
C SER A 67 4.76 -21.56 19.32
N LYS A 68 5.66 -21.28 20.27
CA LYS A 68 6.77 -22.16 20.68
C LYS A 68 6.46 -23.01 21.91
N MET A 69 5.29 -22.85 22.53
CA MET A 69 4.89 -23.61 23.71
C MET A 69 4.40 -25.01 23.31
N GLU A 70 4.70 -26.00 24.16
CA GLU A 70 4.31 -27.40 23.89
C GLU A 70 2.79 -27.57 23.87
N GLU A 71 2.04 -26.83 24.69
CA GLU A 71 0.57 -26.93 24.76
C GLU A 71 -0.17 -26.20 23.64
N PHE A 72 0.52 -25.44 22.78
CA PHE A 72 -0.12 -24.56 21.79
C PHE A 72 -1.10 -25.29 20.86
N SER A 73 -0.76 -26.52 20.45
CA SER A 73 -1.64 -27.34 19.61
C SER A 73 -2.96 -27.68 20.31
N ALA A 74 -2.90 -28.01 21.60
CA ALA A 74 -4.08 -28.37 22.39
C ALA A 74 -4.97 -27.14 22.64
N VAL A 75 -4.36 -26.00 22.98
CA VAL A 75 -5.08 -24.73 23.19
C VAL A 75 -5.74 -24.24 21.88
N SER A 76 -5.09 -24.46 20.74
CA SER A 76 -5.63 -24.13 19.41
C SER A 76 -6.86 -24.97 19.06
N GLU A 77 -6.80 -26.29 19.29
CA GLU A 77 -7.95 -27.17 19.07
C GLU A 77 -9.12 -26.80 19.99
N GLU A 78 -8.87 -26.59 21.28
CA GLU A 78 -9.91 -26.19 22.23
C GLU A 78 -10.57 -24.87 21.84
N ALA A 79 -9.79 -23.85 21.47
CA ALA A 79 -10.34 -22.58 21.00
C ALA A 79 -11.19 -22.74 19.73
N ALA A 80 -10.78 -23.58 18.77
CA ALA A 80 -11.60 -23.87 17.60
C ALA A 80 -12.96 -24.50 17.98
N THR A 81 -12.99 -25.39 18.99
CA THR A 81 -14.27 -25.96 19.48
C THR A 81 -15.17 -24.93 20.16
N LEU A 82 -14.60 -23.86 20.73
CA LEU A 82 -15.31 -22.73 21.30
C LEU A 82 -15.77 -21.70 20.25
N GLY A 83 -15.55 -21.97 18.96
CA GLY A 83 -16.03 -21.13 17.85
C GLY A 83 -15.07 -20.03 17.41
N TRP A 84 -13.82 -20.02 17.90
CA TRP A 84 -12.81 -19.07 17.44
C TRP A 84 -12.27 -19.47 16.06
N ASP A 85 -12.14 -18.50 15.15
CA ASP A 85 -11.45 -18.68 13.86
C ASP A 85 -9.92 -18.57 14.04
N VAL A 86 -9.37 -19.60 14.68
CA VAL A 86 -7.94 -19.71 15.00
C VAL A 86 -7.07 -19.60 13.75
N GLN A 87 -7.55 -20.16 12.63
CA GLN A 87 -6.82 -20.12 11.36
C GLN A 87 -6.74 -18.68 10.83
N SER A 88 -7.83 -17.92 10.84
CA SER A 88 -7.82 -16.51 10.40
C SER A 88 -6.95 -15.62 11.28
N ILE A 89 -6.94 -15.84 12.60
CA ILE A 89 -6.06 -15.13 13.55
C ILE A 89 -4.59 -15.44 13.23
N SER A 90 -4.28 -16.73 13.07
CA SER A 90 -2.96 -17.22 12.69
C SER A 90 -2.53 -16.64 11.35
N ASP A 91 -3.37 -16.71 10.31
CA ASP A 91 -3.08 -16.21 8.97
C ASP A 91 -2.91 -14.69 8.96
N THR A 92 -3.65 -13.97 9.80
CA THR A 92 -3.48 -12.52 9.95
C THR A 92 -2.13 -12.20 10.57
N LEU A 93 -1.76 -12.83 11.68
CA LEU A 93 -0.44 -12.66 12.30
C LEU A 93 0.69 -13.08 11.37
N HIS A 94 0.55 -14.27 10.78
CA HIS A 94 1.50 -14.83 9.82
C HIS A 94 1.67 -13.92 8.62
N SER A 95 0.61 -13.35 8.06
CA SER A 95 0.74 -12.46 6.92
C SER A 95 1.44 -11.13 7.24
N TYR A 96 1.24 -10.58 8.43
CA TYR A 96 2.04 -9.44 8.87
C TYR A 96 3.49 -9.87 9.05
N THR A 97 3.74 -11.05 9.66
CA THR A 97 5.08 -11.61 9.78
C THR A 97 5.71 -12.06 8.48
N ASP A 98 4.97 -12.47 7.46
CA ASP A 98 5.48 -12.90 6.16
C ASP A 98 5.94 -11.67 5.37
N VAL A 99 5.21 -10.56 5.50
CA VAL A 99 5.69 -9.26 5.04
C VAL A 99 6.94 -8.81 5.82
N PHE A 100 7.08 -9.18 7.11
CA PHE A 100 8.29 -8.90 7.92
C PHE A 100 9.48 -9.80 7.60
N ASP A 101 9.25 -11.08 7.39
CA ASP A 101 10.25 -12.15 7.34
C ASP A 101 10.55 -12.55 5.88
N GLY A 102 9.81 -11.97 4.92
CA GLY A 102 10.06 -12.09 3.49
C GLY A 102 9.67 -13.44 2.91
N THR A 103 8.84 -14.21 3.60
CA THR A 103 8.33 -15.50 3.12
C THR A 103 7.41 -15.23 1.92
N PRO A 104 7.76 -15.74 0.72
CA PRO A 104 6.97 -15.51 -0.47
C PRO A 104 5.59 -16.16 -0.31
N SER A 105 4.55 -15.49 -0.79
CA SER A 105 3.33 -16.19 -1.18
C SER A 105 3.74 -17.28 -2.18
N THR A 106 3.57 -18.53 -1.79
CA THR A 106 3.85 -19.69 -2.63
C THR A 106 2.98 -19.59 -3.89
N GLY A 107 3.59 -19.43 -5.06
CA GLY A 107 2.94 -19.84 -6.31
C GLY A 107 2.73 -18.83 -7.44
N SER A 108 3.47 -17.72 -7.53
CA SER A 108 3.52 -16.93 -8.78
C SER A 108 4.85 -17.12 -9.51
N GLY A 109 4.84 -17.86 -10.62
CA GLY A 109 5.97 -17.85 -11.56
C GLY A 109 6.02 -16.51 -12.28
N CYS A 110 7.20 -15.90 -12.47
CA CYS A 110 7.27 -14.57 -13.09
C CYS A 110 7.15 -14.54 -14.62
N ASN A 111 6.35 -15.45 -15.18
CA ASN A 111 6.12 -15.55 -16.62
C ASN A 111 7.44 -15.60 -17.43
N GLY A 112 8.48 -16.23 -16.86
CA GLY A 112 9.81 -16.35 -17.46
C GLY A 112 10.75 -15.16 -17.26
N LEU A 113 10.29 -14.05 -16.67
CA LEU A 113 11.11 -12.87 -16.38
C LEU A 113 12.11 -13.13 -15.26
N LYS A 114 13.31 -12.58 -15.41
CA LYS A 114 14.39 -12.63 -14.43
C LYS A 114 14.72 -11.24 -13.92
N PHE A 115 14.81 -11.11 -12.60
CA PHE A 115 15.05 -9.83 -11.93
C PHE A 115 16.36 -9.86 -11.14
N TYR A 116 17.22 -8.88 -11.35
CA TYR A 116 18.24 -8.55 -10.37
C TYR A 116 17.65 -7.53 -9.38
N VAL A 117 17.79 -7.77 -8.08
CA VAL A 117 17.30 -6.86 -7.04
C VAL A 117 18.49 -6.22 -6.35
N TYR A 118 18.63 -4.90 -6.51
CA TYR A 118 19.65 -4.16 -5.78
C TYR A 118 19.45 -4.35 -4.28
N SER A 119 20.54 -4.61 -3.57
CA SER A 119 20.54 -4.82 -2.13
C SER A 119 21.35 -3.73 -1.47
N PRO A 120 20.97 -3.26 -0.26
CA PRO A 120 21.73 -2.23 0.43
C PRO A 120 23.20 -2.66 0.60
N PRO A 121 24.16 -1.72 0.52
CA PRO A 121 25.57 -2.02 0.70
C PRO A 121 25.84 -2.67 2.08
N ALA A 122 26.82 -3.56 2.13
CA ALA A 122 27.15 -4.28 3.35
C ALA A 122 27.65 -3.31 4.45
N PRO A 123 27.38 -3.57 5.75
CA PRO A 123 27.74 -2.67 6.86
C PRO A 123 29.25 -2.34 7.00
N ALA A 124 30.12 -3.03 6.27
CA ALA A 124 31.57 -2.81 6.27
C ALA A 124 32.00 -1.59 5.43
N GLU A 125 31.21 -1.16 4.44
CA GLU A 125 31.55 0.01 3.62
C GLU A 125 31.15 1.35 4.27
N ALA A 126 30.25 1.32 5.26
CA ALA A 126 29.93 2.47 6.12
C ALA A 126 30.95 2.69 7.26
N ALA A 127 31.93 1.80 7.40
CA ALA A 127 32.79 1.69 8.59
C ALA A 127 34.11 2.49 8.54
N ASN A 128 34.32 3.36 7.54
CA ASN A 128 35.53 4.19 7.47
C ASN A 128 35.50 5.45 8.37
N SER A 129 34.54 5.58 9.28
CA SER A 129 34.62 6.52 10.42
C SER A 129 34.90 5.75 11.72
N SER A 130 36.13 5.89 12.21
CA SER A 130 36.72 5.20 13.36
C SER A 130 36.03 5.46 14.72
N GLY A 131 35.63 4.39 15.43
CA GLY A 131 35.25 4.41 16.85
C GLY A 131 34.81 3.01 17.37
N PRO A 132 35.08 2.64 18.63
CA PRO A 132 34.93 1.27 19.13
C PRO A 132 33.45 0.86 19.27
N ARG A 133 33.13 -0.34 18.77
CA ARG A 133 31.77 -0.89 18.70
C ARG A 133 31.44 -1.73 19.93
N ASN A 134 30.60 -1.21 20.83
CA ASN A 134 29.85 -2.00 21.79
C ASN A 134 28.45 -2.28 21.21
N GLY A 135 28.10 -3.57 21.11
CA GLY A 135 26.82 -4.03 20.60
C GLY A 135 25.70 -3.77 21.58
N THR A 136 24.80 -2.85 21.22
CA THR A 136 23.36 -2.78 21.55
C THR A 136 22.73 -1.53 20.92
N GLU A 137 23.50 -0.47 20.65
CA GLU A 137 22.99 0.79 20.10
C GLU A 137 23.13 0.93 18.57
N ALA A 138 24.14 0.25 17.99
CA ALA A 138 24.54 0.35 16.58
C ALA A 138 23.55 -0.30 15.58
N ASP A 139 22.61 -1.12 16.04
CA ASP A 139 21.59 -1.79 15.22
C ASP A 139 20.20 -1.13 15.33
N SER A 140 20.05 -0.04 16.10
CA SER A 140 18.76 0.66 16.17
C SER A 140 18.44 1.31 14.82
N ILE A 141 17.18 1.22 14.35
CA ILE A 141 16.71 1.89 13.14
C ILE A 141 17.12 3.37 13.16
N ALA A 142 16.96 4.04 14.31
CA ALA A 142 17.39 5.42 14.49
C ALA A 142 18.91 5.65 14.29
N ALA A 143 19.79 4.72 14.68
CA ALA A 143 21.23 4.81 14.43
C ALA A 143 21.58 4.54 12.95
N LEU A 144 20.89 3.60 12.31
CA LEU A 144 21.06 3.32 10.88
C LEU A 144 20.57 4.49 10.00
N LEU A 145 19.46 5.14 10.37
CA LEU A 145 19.01 6.38 9.73
C LEU A 145 20.03 7.52 9.98
N ARG A 146 20.64 7.63 11.17
CA ARG A 146 21.72 8.63 11.43
C ARG A 146 23.03 8.32 10.71
N GLY A 147 23.26 7.07 10.31
CA GLY A 147 24.50 6.59 9.69
C GLY A 147 24.70 7.04 8.24
N GLY A 148 23.83 7.94 7.76
CA GLY A 148 23.81 8.33 6.36
C GLY A 148 23.25 7.24 5.46
N PRO A 149 23.32 7.39 4.13
CA PRO A 149 22.26 6.79 3.30
C PRO A 149 22.42 5.36 2.85
N SER A 150 23.64 4.85 2.98
CA SER A 150 23.87 3.40 3.07
C SER A 150 23.20 2.79 4.31
N GLY A 151 23.19 3.51 5.44
CA GLY A 151 22.48 3.12 6.66
C GLY A 151 20.96 3.20 6.51
N TYR A 152 20.43 4.22 5.81
CA TYR A 152 19.00 4.34 5.49
C TYR A 152 18.48 3.13 4.70
N LEU A 153 19.06 2.80 3.53
CA LEU A 153 18.63 1.63 2.75
C LEU A 153 18.76 0.32 3.54
N HIS A 154 19.79 0.21 4.38
CA HIS A 154 19.97 -0.95 5.26
C HIS A 154 18.88 -1.07 6.33
N ALA A 155 18.48 0.05 6.96
CA ALA A 155 17.39 0.09 7.93
C ALA A 155 16.05 -0.29 7.29
N LEU A 156 15.79 0.23 6.09
CA LEU A 156 14.50 0.09 5.40
C LEU A 156 14.33 -1.31 4.80
N ALA A 157 15.42 -1.97 4.41
CA ALA A 157 15.41 -3.37 4.03
C ALA A 157 15.17 -4.33 5.21
N ARG A 158 15.42 -3.89 6.45
CA ARG A 158 15.32 -4.68 7.69
C ARG A 158 13.98 -4.56 8.44
N SER A 159 12.93 -4.03 7.78
CA SER A 159 11.51 -4.06 8.22
C SER A 159 11.01 -2.87 9.06
N PRO A 160 10.94 -1.64 8.51
CA PRO A 160 10.18 -0.57 9.14
C PRO A 160 8.67 -0.88 8.98
N LEU A 161 8.10 -1.50 10.01
CA LEU A 161 6.66 -1.69 10.17
C LEU A 161 5.86 -0.40 9.89
N GLN A 162 6.45 0.76 10.20
CA GLN A 162 5.87 2.08 9.95
C GLN A 162 5.40 2.19 8.50
N CYS A 163 6.14 1.65 7.54
CA CYS A 163 5.89 1.84 6.12
C CYS A 163 4.95 0.82 5.49
N LEU A 164 4.57 -0.23 6.21
CA LEU A 164 3.59 -1.21 5.71
C LEU A 164 2.16 -0.64 5.64
N PHE A 165 1.86 0.37 6.45
CA PHE A 165 0.49 0.83 6.61
C PHE A 165 0.01 1.81 5.53
N GLY A 166 -1.24 1.59 5.12
CA GLY A 166 -2.00 2.26 4.08
C GLY A 166 -1.23 2.46 2.79
N MET A 167 -1.52 3.52 2.05
CA MET A 167 -1.14 3.60 0.63
C MET A 167 0.37 3.43 0.34
N TYR A 168 1.24 3.75 1.30
CA TYR A 168 2.71 3.69 1.18
C TYR A 168 3.29 2.28 1.32
N GLY A 169 2.50 1.31 1.79
CA GLY A 169 2.90 -0.09 1.93
C GLY A 169 3.40 -0.73 0.64
N THR A 170 3.06 -0.14 -0.51
CA THR A 170 3.54 -0.58 -1.83
C THR A 170 5.07 -0.66 -1.92
N GLU A 171 5.83 0.25 -1.29
CA GLU A 171 7.31 0.23 -1.33
C GLU A 171 7.89 -1.05 -0.73
N LEU A 172 7.39 -1.41 0.46
CA LEU A 172 7.82 -2.62 1.15
C LEU A 172 7.31 -3.88 0.42
N LEU A 173 6.05 -3.88 0.00
CA LEU A 173 5.44 -5.05 -0.65
C LEU A 173 6.14 -5.38 -1.97
N TYR A 174 6.35 -4.41 -2.87
CA TYR A 174 7.06 -4.67 -4.13
C TYR A 174 8.50 -5.11 -3.90
N HIS A 175 9.22 -4.47 -2.96
CA HIS A 175 10.58 -4.93 -2.65
C HIS A 175 10.58 -6.39 -2.18
N ARG A 176 9.70 -6.76 -1.25
CA ARG A 176 9.58 -8.15 -0.79
C ARG A 176 9.23 -9.08 -1.94
N LEU A 177 8.23 -8.76 -2.76
CA LEU A 177 7.80 -9.57 -3.89
C LEU A 177 8.91 -9.80 -4.92
N PHE A 178 9.65 -8.75 -5.31
CA PHE A 178 10.78 -8.90 -6.22
C PHE A 178 11.96 -9.64 -5.56
N ALA A 179 12.18 -9.46 -4.26
CA ALA A 179 13.29 -10.08 -3.53
C ALA A 179 13.06 -11.55 -3.17
N SER A 180 11.80 -11.96 -2.94
CA SER A 180 11.41 -13.30 -2.49
C SER A 180 10.90 -14.20 -3.62
N ALA A 181 10.52 -13.64 -4.77
CA ALA A 181 10.05 -14.42 -5.90
C ALA A 181 11.12 -15.39 -6.43
N GLY A 182 10.69 -16.55 -6.93
CA GLY A 182 11.54 -17.55 -7.61
C GLY A 182 12.17 -17.08 -8.94
N CYS A 183 12.20 -15.77 -9.16
CA CYS A 183 12.57 -15.09 -10.39
C CYS A 183 13.74 -14.14 -10.18
N ARG A 184 14.16 -13.96 -8.92
CA ARG A 184 15.38 -13.26 -8.57
C ARG A 184 16.58 -14.04 -9.07
N VAL A 185 17.48 -13.37 -9.77
CA VAL A 185 18.79 -13.91 -10.17
C VAL A 185 19.90 -13.28 -9.34
N ALA A 186 20.92 -14.06 -9.02
CA ALA A 186 22.11 -13.59 -8.33
C ALA A 186 23.09 -12.89 -9.29
N ASP A 187 23.14 -13.36 -10.54
CA ASP A 187 23.97 -12.78 -11.60
C ASP A 187 23.20 -11.65 -12.32
N PRO A 188 23.68 -10.39 -12.24
CA PRO A 188 23.11 -9.26 -12.97
C PRO A 188 23.03 -9.46 -14.48
N GLU A 189 23.96 -10.21 -15.09
CA GLU A 189 23.97 -10.42 -16.55
C GLU A 189 22.83 -11.34 -17.02
N ALA A 190 22.29 -12.15 -16.10
CA ALA A 190 21.15 -13.02 -16.38
C ALA A 190 19.79 -12.32 -16.25
N ALA A 191 19.76 -11.04 -15.83
CA ALA A 191 18.53 -10.32 -15.55
C ALA A 191 17.94 -9.62 -16.78
N ASP A 192 16.61 -9.72 -16.92
CA ASP A 192 15.83 -8.96 -17.90
C ASP A 192 15.54 -7.53 -17.42
N PHE A 193 15.41 -7.40 -16.10
CA PHE A 193 15.10 -6.16 -15.39
C PHE A 193 15.86 -6.08 -14.07
N PHE A 194 16.09 -4.85 -13.62
CA PHE A 194 16.69 -4.51 -12.34
C PHE A 194 15.65 -3.82 -11.47
N PHE A 195 15.35 -4.35 -10.29
CA PHE A 195 14.49 -3.67 -9.33
C PHE A 195 15.33 -2.85 -8.36
N VAL A 196 14.98 -1.56 -8.18
CA VAL A 196 15.64 -0.61 -7.30
C VAL A 196 14.75 -0.35 -6.07
N PRO A 197 15.10 -0.87 -4.88
CA PRO A 197 14.35 -0.59 -3.66
C PRO A 197 14.57 0.86 -3.20
N SER A 198 13.65 1.74 -3.55
CA SER A 198 13.79 3.19 -3.39
C SER A 198 13.36 3.74 -2.02
N TYR A 199 12.27 3.23 -1.44
CA TYR A 199 11.74 3.64 -0.11
C TYR A 199 11.57 5.15 0.12
N PHE A 200 11.35 5.91 -0.95
CA PHE A 200 11.47 7.35 -0.85
C PHE A 200 10.36 7.98 0.00
N LYS A 201 9.13 7.45 -0.05
CA LYS A 201 8.04 7.94 0.80
C LYS A 201 8.16 7.42 2.24
N CYS A 202 8.64 6.19 2.40
CA CYS A 202 8.85 5.57 3.69
C CYS A 202 9.80 6.39 4.58
N VAL A 203 10.88 6.96 4.02
CA VAL A 203 11.79 7.86 4.77
C VAL A 203 11.07 9.08 5.31
N GLU A 204 10.26 9.75 4.49
CA GLU A 204 9.50 10.93 4.92
C GLU A 204 8.51 10.57 6.05
N VAL A 205 7.88 9.41 5.95
CA VAL A 205 6.96 8.88 6.97
C VAL A 205 7.66 8.68 8.31
N ILE A 206 8.84 8.07 8.31
CA ILE A 206 9.58 7.78 9.55
C ILE A 206 9.98 9.09 10.22
N ASN A 207 10.45 10.07 9.46
CA ASN A 207 10.81 11.39 9.99
C ASN A 207 9.61 12.11 10.63
N TYR A 208 8.42 12.03 10.02
CA TYR A 208 7.20 12.61 10.59
C TYR A 208 6.77 11.92 11.89
N ALA A 209 6.81 10.57 11.91
CA ALA A 209 6.33 9.76 13.03
C ALA A 209 7.25 9.84 14.26
N ASP A 210 8.57 9.78 14.07
CA ASP A 210 9.53 9.66 15.17
C ASP A 210 10.06 11.02 15.66
N HIS A 211 9.54 12.14 15.11
CA HIS A 211 10.01 13.50 15.41
C HIS A 211 11.53 13.63 15.30
N PHE A 212 12.12 12.87 14.38
CA PHE A 212 13.56 12.74 14.24
C PHE A 212 14.24 14.09 13.97
N ASN A 213 13.49 15.07 13.44
CA ASN A 213 13.94 16.43 13.18
C ASN A 213 12.94 17.51 13.62
N ALA A 214 12.69 17.67 14.92
CA ALA A 214 12.17 18.94 15.45
C ALA A 214 13.19 20.10 15.39
N GLY A 215 14.30 19.99 14.63
CA GLY A 215 15.44 20.92 14.73
C GLY A 215 16.24 21.26 13.47
N ARG A 216 16.01 20.64 12.31
CA ARG A 216 16.63 21.07 11.03
C ARG A 216 15.57 21.33 9.99
N ALA A 217 15.03 22.54 10.00
CA ALA A 217 14.25 23.03 8.88
C ALA A 217 15.17 23.18 7.66
N GLY A 218 14.95 22.41 6.59
CA GLY A 218 15.44 22.75 5.25
C GLY A 218 16.27 21.72 4.47
N GLU A 219 16.48 20.48 4.93
CA GLU A 219 17.09 19.42 4.10
C GLU A 219 15.98 18.58 3.43
N ASP A 220 16.03 18.39 2.11
CA ASP A 220 15.13 17.49 1.37
C ASP A 220 15.67 16.05 1.50
N GLU A 221 15.27 15.33 2.56
CA GLU A 221 15.81 13.98 2.83
C GLU A 221 15.42 12.97 1.75
N ALA A 222 14.30 13.20 1.09
CA ALA A 222 13.88 12.46 -0.09
C ALA A 222 14.86 12.68 -1.25
N GLY A 223 15.25 13.94 -1.49
CA GLY A 223 16.30 14.33 -2.43
C GLY A 223 17.62 13.61 -2.18
N LEU A 224 18.09 13.63 -0.94
CA LEU A 224 19.32 12.93 -0.55
C LEU A 224 19.23 11.43 -0.84
N LEU A 225 18.17 10.76 -0.35
CA LEU A 225 17.99 9.33 -0.58
C LEU A 225 17.95 8.96 -2.07
N PHE A 226 17.34 9.82 -2.90
CA PHE A 226 17.33 9.64 -4.35
C PHE A 226 18.75 9.67 -4.93
N GLU A 227 19.55 10.69 -4.59
CA GLU A 227 20.94 10.80 -5.05
C GLU A 227 21.77 9.57 -4.64
N GLN A 228 21.63 9.10 -3.40
CA GLN A 228 22.39 7.93 -2.94
C GLN A 228 21.90 6.61 -3.53
N THR A 229 20.61 6.48 -3.78
CA THR A 229 20.07 5.32 -4.49
C THR A 229 20.69 5.24 -5.88
N LEU A 230 20.77 6.37 -6.59
CA LEU A 230 21.38 6.44 -7.91
C LEU A 230 22.89 6.16 -7.88
N ASP A 231 23.60 6.73 -6.90
CA ASP A 231 25.01 6.46 -6.66
C ASP A 231 25.27 4.97 -6.40
N HIS A 232 24.45 4.34 -5.56
CA HIS A 232 24.55 2.91 -5.28
C HIS A 232 24.35 2.07 -6.54
N VAL A 233 23.29 2.37 -7.31
CA VAL A 233 22.96 1.68 -8.56
C VAL A 233 24.10 1.78 -9.58
N ARG A 234 24.74 2.95 -9.72
CA ARG A 234 25.87 3.18 -10.63
C ARG A 234 27.19 2.56 -10.14
N ARG A 235 27.45 2.58 -8.83
CA ARG A 235 28.67 1.96 -8.25
C ARG A 235 28.62 0.44 -8.25
N ALA A 236 27.42 -0.13 -8.18
CA ALA A 236 27.24 -1.58 -8.20
C ALA A 236 27.72 -2.22 -9.52
N GLY A 237 27.69 -1.48 -10.64
CA GLY A 237 28.21 -1.95 -11.92
C GLY A 237 27.68 -1.15 -13.11
N PRO A 238 28.02 -1.55 -14.34
CA PRO A 238 27.71 -0.78 -15.56
C PRO A 238 26.25 -0.88 -16.01
N TRP A 239 25.42 -1.67 -15.33
CA TRP A 239 24.09 -2.08 -15.84
C TRP A 239 23.08 -0.95 -15.95
N PHE A 240 23.19 0.10 -15.13
CA PHE A 240 22.33 1.27 -15.28
C PHE A 240 22.72 2.09 -16.52
N ASP A 241 23.99 2.49 -16.61
CA ASP A 241 24.45 3.38 -17.68
C ASP A 241 24.46 2.71 -19.06
N ARG A 242 24.60 1.37 -19.16
CA ARG A 242 24.56 0.63 -20.45
C ARG A 242 23.27 0.82 -21.24
N ARG A 243 22.17 1.18 -20.57
CA ARG A 243 20.83 1.33 -21.18
C ARG A 243 20.10 2.59 -20.68
N ASP A 244 20.83 3.55 -20.10
CA ASP A 244 20.24 4.74 -19.47
C ASP A 244 19.12 4.39 -18.45
N GLY A 245 19.27 3.24 -17.79
CA GLY A 245 18.29 2.68 -16.85
C GLY A 245 17.02 2.10 -17.49
N ALA A 246 16.93 1.90 -18.81
CA ALA A 246 15.71 1.40 -19.47
C ALA A 246 15.24 0.01 -18.99
N ASP A 247 16.12 -0.77 -18.37
CA ASP A 247 15.86 -2.02 -17.69
C ASP A 247 15.72 -1.92 -16.17
N HIS A 248 15.75 -0.73 -15.61
CA HIS A 248 15.57 -0.46 -14.18
C HIS A 248 14.14 -0.08 -13.87
N VAL A 249 13.60 -0.68 -12.81
CA VAL A 249 12.28 -0.45 -12.26
C VAL A 249 12.44 0.29 -10.93
N VAL A 250 11.92 1.51 -10.87
CA VAL A 250 11.95 2.40 -9.69
C VAL A 250 10.52 2.66 -9.24
N LEU A 251 10.29 2.70 -7.93
CA LEU A 251 8.95 2.84 -7.36
C LEU A 251 8.74 4.20 -6.69
N PHE A 252 7.63 4.85 -7.04
CA PHE A 252 7.09 6.06 -6.45
C PHE A 252 5.68 5.79 -5.91
N SER A 253 5.60 5.47 -4.63
CA SER A 253 4.35 5.05 -3.96
C SER A 253 3.39 6.18 -3.59
N TRP A 254 3.78 7.44 -3.83
CA TRP A 254 3.00 8.59 -3.45
C TRP A 254 2.99 9.64 -4.55
N GLY A 255 1.82 10.24 -4.71
CA GLY A 255 1.55 11.04 -5.87
C GLY A 255 2.39 12.33 -6.00
N ARG A 256 2.58 13.07 -4.90
CA ARG A 256 3.35 14.32 -4.93
C ARG A 256 4.86 14.11 -5.00
N PHE A 257 5.32 12.87 -4.98
CA PHE A 257 6.72 12.56 -4.77
C PHE A 257 7.62 13.03 -5.92
N PRO A 258 7.26 12.85 -7.20
CA PRO A 258 8.01 13.42 -8.33
C PRO A 258 8.27 14.94 -8.25
N CYS A 259 7.38 15.75 -7.68
CA CYS A 259 7.61 17.21 -7.55
C CYS A 259 8.63 17.56 -6.46
N ARG A 260 8.82 16.66 -5.50
CA ARG A 260 9.74 16.89 -4.39
C ARG A 260 11.16 16.51 -4.71
N LEU A 261 11.42 15.89 -5.86
CA LEU A 261 12.77 15.52 -6.30
C LEU A 261 13.17 16.28 -7.58
N PRO A 262 13.59 17.55 -7.52
CA PRO A 262 14.05 18.25 -8.71
C PRO A 262 15.11 17.45 -9.48
N GLY A 263 14.96 17.31 -10.80
CA GLY A 263 15.94 16.60 -11.64
C GLY A 263 15.81 15.07 -11.69
N TRP A 264 14.86 14.47 -10.96
CA TRP A 264 14.73 13.01 -10.93
C TRP A 264 14.48 12.41 -12.32
N ARG A 265 13.67 13.10 -13.13
CA ARG A 265 13.28 12.60 -14.46
C ARG A 265 14.44 12.65 -15.44
N GLU A 266 15.35 13.60 -15.28
CA GLU A 266 16.59 13.66 -16.04
C GLU A 266 17.54 12.53 -15.60
N ALA A 267 17.60 12.27 -14.30
CA ALA A 267 18.54 11.31 -13.69
C ALA A 267 18.16 9.83 -13.94
N ILE A 268 16.87 9.51 -14.03
CA ILE A 268 16.36 8.16 -14.34
C ILE A 268 15.46 8.15 -15.58
N ARG A 269 15.87 8.87 -16.62
CA ARG A 269 15.06 9.17 -17.81
C ARG A 269 14.42 7.95 -18.45
N SER A 270 15.19 6.89 -18.71
CA SER A 270 14.66 5.73 -19.42
C SER A 270 14.08 4.66 -18.48
N ALA A 271 14.33 4.77 -17.16
CA ALA A 271 13.82 3.83 -16.17
C ALA A 271 12.30 3.75 -16.13
N VAL A 272 11.81 2.55 -15.86
CA VAL A 272 10.39 2.27 -15.65
C VAL A 272 10.00 2.75 -14.27
N ALA A 273 9.17 3.78 -14.19
CA ALA A 273 8.59 4.23 -12.94
C ALA A 273 7.29 3.48 -12.66
N LEU A 274 7.20 2.83 -11.50
CA LEU A 274 5.92 2.41 -10.92
C LEU A 274 5.36 3.60 -10.13
N GLN A 275 4.19 4.10 -10.49
CA GLN A 275 3.58 5.29 -9.87
C GLN A 275 2.11 5.04 -9.51
N VAL A 276 1.58 5.76 -8.51
CA VAL A 276 0.14 5.71 -8.18
C VAL A 276 -0.68 6.79 -8.92
N GLU A 277 -0.01 7.74 -9.57
CA GLU A 277 -0.61 8.78 -10.41
C GLU A 277 0.32 9.19 -11.55
N ASP A 278 -0.20 9.98 -12.49
CA ASP A 278 0.48 10.36 -13.73
C ASP A 278 1.01 11.80 -13.74
N ARG A 279 0.49 12.64 -12.85
CA ARG A 279 0.90 14.03 -12.71
C ARG A 279 1.25 14.30 -11.29
N CYS A 280 2.31 15.09 -11.15
CA CYS A 280 2.59 15.67 -9.87
C CYS A 280 1.96 17.06 -9.80
N GLU A 281 1.00 17.22 -8.89
CA GLU A 281 0.44 18.52 -8.59
C GLU A 281 1.39 19.27 -7.64
N ASP A 282 2.28 20.07 -8.23
CA ASP A 282 2.91 21.15 -7.49
C ASP A 282 1.86 22.23 -7.27
N LEU A 283 1.46 22.43 -6.02
CA LEU A 283 0.52 23.48 -5.63
C LEU A 283 1.06 24.90 -5.97
N ASN A 284 2.33 25.02 -6.36
CA ASN A 284 2.97 26.26 -6.76
C ASN A 284 3.18 26.40 -8.28
N SER A 285 2.82 25.41 -9.10
CA SER A 285 2.92 25.49 -10.56
C SER A 285 1.54 25.66 -11.19
N GLU A 286 1.38 26.66 -12.05
CA GLU A 286 0.13 26.90 -12.80
C GLU A 286 -0.09 25.86 -13.92
N ASP A 287 0.95 25.11 -14.32
CA ASP A 287 0.88 24.06 -15.35
C ASP A 287 1.76 22.85 -14.96
N PRO A 288 1.25 21.94 -14.10
CA PRO A 288 2.00 20.75 -13.72
C PRO A 288 2.14 19.79 -14.91
N GLN A 289 3.37 19.63 -15.41
CA GLN A 289 3.67 18.65 -16.47
C GLN A 289 3.49 17.22 -15.97
N SER A 290 3.05 16.33 -16.87
CA SER A 290 2.93 14.90 -16.55
C SER A 290 4.30 14.32 -16.17
N THR A 291 4.32 13.67 -15.00
CA THR A 291 5.48 12.96 -14.45
C THR A 291 5.51 11.50 -14.86
N PHE A 292 4.65 11.12 -15.81
CA PHE A 292 4.44 9.77 -16.29
C PHE A 292 4.60 9.69 -17.80
N SER A 293 5.04 8.53 -18.28
CA SER A 293 5.10 8.22 -19.70
C SER A 293 4.39 6.90 -19.94
N ARG A 294 3.24 6.94 -20.63
CA ARG A 294 2.46 5.74 -20.99
C ARG A 294 3.30 4.68 -21.71
N TRP A 295 4.35 5.11 -22.41
CA TRP A 295 5.26 4.21 -23.12
C TRP A 295 6.11 3.34 -22.19
N LYS A 296 6.56 3.87 -21.04
CA LYS A 296 7.57 3.22 -20.18
C LYS A 296 7.21 3.10 -18.70
N ASP A 297 6.21 3.81 -18.19
CA ASP A 297 5.87 3.85 -16.76
C ASP A 297 4.59 3.06 -16.51
N ILE A 298 4.39 2.54 -15.30
CA ILE A 298 3.24 1.71 -14.95
C ILE A 298 2.48 2.37 -13.81
N ILE A 299 1.19 2.63 -14.01
CA ILE A 299 0.30 2.97 -12.90
C ILE A 299 -0.01 1.71 -12.12
N ILE A 300 0.27 1.74 -10.81
CA ILE A 300 0.01 0.68 -9.85
C ILE A 300 -1.09 1.10 -8.88
N PRO A 301 -1.87 0.16 -8.34
CA PRO A 301 -2.84 0.48 -7.32
C PRO A 301 -2.17 0.87 -6.00
N GLY A 302 -2.76 1.84 -5.30
CA GLY A 302 -2.37 2.18 -3.93
C GLY A 302 -2.67 1.03 -2.97
N HIS A 303 -1.81 0.84 -1.98
CA HIS A 303 -1.96 -0.25 -1.02
C HIS A 303 -3.15 -0.02 -0.07
N ILE A 304 -3.96 -1.07 0.09
CA ILE A 304 -4.99 -1.17 1.13
C ILE A 304 -4.47 -2.16 2.17
N ASP A 305 -4.44 -1.75 3.44
CA ASP A 305 -4.02 -2.60 4.55
C ASP A 305 -4.71 -3.96 4.53
N ARG A 306 -3.97 -5.03 4.87
CA ARG A 306 -4.49 -6.40 4.78
C ARG A 306 -5.81 -6.60 5.53
N TRP A 307 -5.88 -6.12 6.78
CA TRP A 307 -7.10 -6.23 7.59
C TRP A 307 -8.29 -5.56 6.88
N ARG A 308 -8.05 -4.43 6.21
CA ARG A 308 -9.07 -3.66 5.51
C ARG A 308 -9.47 -4.35 4.21
N ALA A 309 -8.51 -4.92 3.48
CA ALA A 309 -8.76 -5.72 2.29
C ALA A 309 -9.59 -6.97 2.62
N LEU A 310 -9.27 -7.67 3.72
CA LEU A 310 -10.06 -8.79 4.24
C LEU A 310 -11.49 -8.35 4.57
N GLU A 311 -11.65 -7.27 5.33
CA GLU A 311 -12.97 -6.78 5.74
C GLU A 311 -13.80 -6.34 4.53
N LEU A 312 -13.23 -5.57 3.59
CA LEU A 312 -13.92 -5.16 2.36
C LEU A 312 -14.42 -6.37 1.56
N ARG A 313 -13.59 -7.41 1.40
CA ARG A 313 -13.97 -8.65 0.69
C ARG A 313 -15.10 -9.37 1.42
N ARG A 314 -15.07 -9.42 2.75
CA ARG A 314 -16.13 -10.03 3.57
C ARG A 314 -17.47 -9.33 3.39
N GLN A 315 -17.45 -8.03 3.15
CA GLN A 315 -18.64 -7.21 2.95
C GLN A 315 -19.18 -7.27 1.51
N ASN A 316 -18.49 -7.91 0.57
CA ASN A 316 -18.93 -7.97 -0.82
C ASN A 316 -20.24 -8.77 -0.98
N GLN A 317 -21.37 -8.05 -1.15
CA GLN A 317 -22.67 -8.66 -1.39
C GLN A 317 -22.97 -8.83 -2.89
N PRO A 318 -23.81 -9.81 -3.27
CA PRO A 318 -24.35 -9.91 -4.64
C PRO A 318 -25.24 -8.71 -4.97
N THR A 319 -25.40 -8.39 -6.25
CA THR A 319 -26.15 -7.20 -6.73
C THR A 319 -27.55 -7.09 -6.12
N GLY A 320 -28.29 -8.18 -5.99
CA GLY A 320 -29.66 -8.18 -5.45
C GLY A 320 -29.78 -7.88 -3.95
N LYS A 321 -28.66 -7.82 -3.22
CA LYS A 321 -28.60 -7.44 -1.79
C LYS A 321 -28.03 -6.04 -1.57
N ARG A 322 -27.80 -5.28 -2.64
CA ARG A 322 -27.26 -3.92 -2.58
C ARG A 322 -28.40 -2.91 -2.75
N ASP A 323 -28.82 -2.30 -1.65
CA ASP A 323 -29.97 -1.40 -1.56
C ASP A 323 -29.59 0.09 -1.49
N VAL A 324 -28.30 0.41 -1.36
CA VAL A 324 -27.78 1.78 -1.48
C VAL A 324 -27.35 2.03 -2.93
N LEU A 325 -27.84 3.11 -3.55
CA LEU A 325 -27.48 3.44 -4.93
C LEU A 325 -26.07 4.03 -5.00
N ILE A 326 -25.78 5.07 -4.21
CA ILE A 326 -24.52 5.82 -4.24
C ILE A 326 -23.92 5.91 -2.85
N ALA A 327 -22.64 5.60 -2.71
CA ALA A 327 -21.87 5.84 -1.49
C ALA A 327 -20.60 6.67 -1.71
N PHE A 328 -20.37 7.63 -0.80
CA PHE A 328 -19.08 8.32 -0.63
C PHE A 328 -18.92 8.89 0.78
N HIS A 329 -17.95 8.39 1.54
CA HIS A 329 -17.64 8.92 2.86
C HIS A 329 -16.14 9.14 3.02
N GLY A 330 -15.72 10.37 3.28
CA GLY A 330 -14.30 10.70 3.37
C GLY A 330 -14.01 12.17 3.64
N ARG A 331 -12.80 12.60 3.31
CA ARG A 331 -12.38 14.00 3.46
C ARG A 331 -13.06 14.90 2.44
N HIS A 332 -13.55 16.06 2.87
CA HIS A 332 -14.10 17.11 2.02
C HIS A 332 -13.91 18.48 2.69
N ALA A 333 -14.26 19.55 1.97
CA ALA A 333 -14.02 20.92 2.42
C ALA A 333 -14.58 21.26 3.81
N ASN A 334 -15.68 20.63 4.25
CA ASN A 334 -16.30 20.95 5.55
C ASN A 334 -15.66 20.20 6.74
N ASN A 335 -14.81 19.20 6.50
CA ASN A 335 -14.17 18.42 7.58
C ASN A 335 -12.64 18.42 7.52
N THR A 336 -12.05 18.90 6.42
CA THR A 336 -10.59 18.94 6.21
C THR A 336 -10.21 20.12 5.31
N ASP A 337 -9.53 21.12 5.87
CA ASP A 337 -9.18 22.37 5.17
C ASP A 337 -8.37 22.16 3.88
N SER A 338 -7.47 21.17 3.84
CA SER A 338 -6.65 20.87 2.66
C SER A 338 -7.45 20.41 1.44
N TYR A 339 -8.75 20.09 1.62
CA TYR A 339 -9.68 19.73 0.56
C TYR A 339 -10.58 20.91 0.11
N GLY A 340 -10.37 22.13 0.63
CA GLY A 340 -11.17 23.30 0.27
C GLY A 340 -11.20 23.59 -1.24
N ASN A 341 -10.11 23.33 -1.94
CA ASN A 341 -10.00 23.54 -3.40
C ASN A 341 -10.41 22.31 -4.24
N VAL A 342 -10.76 21.18 -3.61
CA VAL A 342 -11.17 19.94 -4.30
C VAL A 342 -12.68 19.97 -4.54
N THR A 343 -13.11 20.77 -5.52
CA THR A 343 -14.52 21.14 -5.72
C THR A 343 -15.45 19.95 -5.99
N VAL A 344 -14.96 18.89 -6.65
CA VAL A 344 -15.77 17.69 -6.95
C VAL A 344 -16.33 17.04 -5.69
N ARG A 345 -15.57 17.04 -4.57
CA ARG A 345 -16.03 16.45 -3.31
C ARG A 345 -17.13 17.28 -2.66
N THR A 346 -17.11 18.59 -2.84
CA THR A 346 -18.20 19.48 -2.42
C THR A 346 -19.46 19.24 -3.26
N ARG A 347 -19.31 19.07 -4.58
CA ARG A 347 -20.44 18.74 -5.48
C ARG A 347 -21.11 17.41 -5.14
N ILE A 348 -20.35 16.41 -4.68
CA ILE A 348 -20.92 15.14 -4.23
C ILE A 348 -21.93 15.37 -3.10
N LEU A 349 -21.64 16.29 -2.17
CA LEU A 349 -22.51 16.59 -1.03
C LEU A 349 -23.83 17.24 -1.46
N GLU A 350 -23.94 17.81 -2.66
CA GLU A 350 -25.21 18.30 -3.21
C GLU A 350 -26.25 17.19 -3.44
N MET A 351 -25.80 15.92 -3.43
CA MET A 351 -26.67 14.74 -3.51
C MET A 351 -27.14 14.25 -2.13
N GLU A 352 -26.66 14.84 -1.03
CA GLU A 352 -27.10 14.48 0.32
C GLU A 352 -28.63 14.61 0.46
N GLY A 353 -29.27 13.59 1.03
CA GLY A 353 -30.73 13.52 1.19
C GLY A 353 -31.50 13.02 -0.04
N LEU A 354 -30.84 12.72 -1.17
CA LEU A 354 -31.50 12.02 -2.28
C LEU A 354 -31.75 10.54 -1.95
N PRO A 355 -32.84 9.93 -2.47
CA PRO A 355 -33.14 8.52 -2.23
C PRO A 355 -31.99 7.59 -2.62
N GLY A 356 -31.60 6.68 -1.72
CA GLY A 356 -30.52 5.72 -1.97
C GLY A 356 -29.10 6.32 -1.99
N VAL A 357 -28.92 7.56 -1.55
CA VAL A 357 -27.61 8.23 -1.50
C VAL A 357 -27.11 8.31 -0.06
N SER A 358 -25.89 7.85 0.17
CA SER A 358 -25.17 7.96 1.44
C SER A 358 -23.83 8.65 1.20
N VAL A 359 -23.77 9.96 1.46
CA VAL A 359 -22.56 10.77 1.22
C VAL A 359 -22.22 11.66 2.41
N GLY A 360 -20.93 11.89 2.67
CA GLY A 360 -20.51 12.81 3.72
C GLY A 360 -19.09 12.62 4.24
N GLY A 361 -18.92 12.96 5.51
CA GLY A 361 -17.67 12.76 6.26
C GLY A 361 -17.44 11.30 6.68
N PHE A 362 -16.57 11.09 7.66
CA PHE A 362 -16.29 9.75 8.17
C PHE A 362 -17.49 9.14 8.91
N ILE A 363 -17.68 7.83 8.76
CA ILE A 363 -18.71 7.02 9.44
C ILE A 363 -18.08 5.73 9.98
N GLU A 364 -18.71 5.12 10.99
CA GLU A 364 -18.21 3.88 11.61
C GLU A 364 -18.43 2.66 10.71
N ASP A 365 -19.63 2.53 10.13
CA ASP A 365 -20.04 1.35 9.32
C ASP A 365 -19.62 1.45 7.84
N TYR A 366 -18.49 2.11 7.58
CA TYR A 366 -18.03 2.42 6.22
C TYR A 366 -17.91 1.17 5.32
N HIS A 367 -17.32 0.09 5.83
CA HIS A 367 -17.07 -1.12 5.02
C HIS A 367 -18.37 -1.84 4.65
N GLU A 368 -19.33 -1.93 5.58
CA GLU A 368 -20.65 -2.52 5.36
C GLU A 368 -21.45 -1.68 4.35
N LEU A 369 -21.44 -0.35 4.50
CA LEU A 369 -22.09 0.56 3.55
C LEU A 369 -21.61 0.30 2.11
N LEU A 370 -20.30 0.17 1.88
CA LEU A 370 -19.79 -0.12 0.53
C LEU A 370 -20.21 -1.51 0.03
N GLY A 371 -20.30 -2.49 0.93
CA GLY A 371 -20.81 -3.83 0.64
C GLY A 371 -22.28 -3.83 0.18
N MET A 372 -23.08 -2.89 0.69
CA MET A 372 -24.49 -2.69 0.36
C MET A 372 -24.72 -1.70 -0.80
N SER A 373 -23.68 -1.03 -1.29
CA SER A 373 -23.79 0.02 -2.31
C SER A 373 -23.61 -0.50 -3.73
N LEU A 374 -24.43 -0.04 -4.68
CA LEU A 374 -24.28 -0.34 -6.11
C LEU A 374 -23.10 0.43 -6.71
N PHE A 375 -23.05 1.75 -6.48
CA PHE A 375 -22.03 2.64 -7.01
C PHE A 375 -21.26 3.33 -5.89
N CYS A 376 -19.93 3.32 -5.99
CA CYS A 376 -19.05 3.96 -5.01
C CYS A 376 -18.24 5.04 -5.70
N LEU A 377 -18.37 6.28 -5.23
CA LEU A 377 -17.69 7.39 -5.85
C LEU A 377 -16.22 7.38 -5.46
N ALA A 378 -15.36 7.55 -6.46
CA ALA A 378 -13.92 7.69 -6.34
C ALA A 378 -13.51 9.08 -6.83
N PRO A 379 -13.80 10.15 -6.07
CA PRO A 379 -13.32 11.48 -6.42
C PRO A 379 -11.84 11.62 -6.19
N ARG A 380 -11.22 12.44 -7.04
CA ARG A 380 -9.83 12.85 -6.86
C ARG A 380 -9.53 13.26 -5.42
N GLY A 381 -8.31 12.97 -4.99
CA GLY A 381 -7.76 13.48 -3.76
C GLY A 381 -7.42 14.96 -3.89
N ILE A 382 -6.42 15.37 -3.10
CA ILE A 382 -5.76 16.64 -3.41
C ILE A 382 -5.14 16.51 -4.81
N THR A 383 -4.47 15.41 -5.10
CA THR A 383 -3.98 15.05 -6.45
C THR A 383 -4.98 14.13 -7.19
N PRO A 384 -4.82 13.89 -8.52
CA PRO A 384 -5.83 13.18 -9.33
C PRO A 384 -6.23 11.78 -8.84
N TRP A 385 -5.32 11.01 -8.24
CA TRP A 385 -5.64 9.64 -7.79
C TRP A 385 -6.38 9.59 -6.44
N THR A 386 -6.95 8.42 -6.11
CA THR A 386 -7.67 8.21 -4.85
C THR A 386 -7.70 6.74 -4.41
N ILE A 387 -7.58 6.50 -3.10
CA ILE A 387 -7.72 5.15 -2.53
C ILE A 387 -9.15 4.61 -2.64
N HIS A 388 -10.16 5.49 -2.75
CA HIS A 388 -11.57 5.11 -2.83
C HIS A 388 -11.86 4.17 -4.01
N LEU A 389 -11.11 4.29 -5.10
CA LEU A 389 -11.21 3.39 -6.26
C LEU A 389 -10.95 1.94 -5.86
N TYR A 390 -9.83 1.69 -5.18
CA TYR A 390 -9.41 0.33 -4.82
C TYR A 390 -10.29 -0.25 -3.71
N VAL A 391 -10.75 0.61 -2.79
CA VAL A 391 -11.68 0.20 -1.74
C VAL A 391 -13.02 -0.25 -2.35
N ALA A 392 -13.53 0.48 -3.35
CA ALA A 392 -14.74 0.10 -4.08
C ALA A 392 -14.58 -1.26 -4.77
N MET A 393 -13.45 -1.48 -5.46
CA MET A 393 -13.16 -2.77 -6.11
C MET A 393 -13.18 -3.94 -5.12
N LEU A 394 -12.53 -3.81 -3.95
CA LEU A 394 -12.50 -4.88 -2.95
C LEU A 394 -13.86 -5.13 -2.26
N ALA A 395 -14.67 -4.07 -2.09
CA ALA A 395 -16.03 -4.20 -1.59
C ALA A 395 -17.03 -4.73 -2.64
N GLY A 396 -16.60 -4.93 -3.88
CA GLY A 396 -17.47 -5.28 -5.00
C GLY A 396 -18.38 -4.11 -5.44
N CYS A 397 -18.13 -2.88 -5.04
CA CYS A 397 -18.96 -1.75 -5.43
C CYS A 397 -18.49 -1.18 -6.77
N ILE A 398 -19.41 -0.88 -7.71
CA ILE A 398 -19.04 -0.36 -9.04
C ILE A 398 -18.41 1.03 -8.88
N PRO A 399 -17.12 1.21 -9.21
CA PRO A 399 -16.46 2.48 -9.02
C PRO A 399 -16.95 3.53 -10.03
N VAL A 400 -17.30 4.71 -9.52
CA VAL A 400 -17.56 5.90 -10.32
C VAL A 400 -16.38 6.85 -10.15
N ILE A 401 -15.51 6.90 -11.15
CA ILE A 401 -14.28 7.68 -11.16
C ILE A 401 -14.63 9.14 -11.44
N LEU A 402 -14.40 9.99 -10.44
CA LEU A 402 -14.63 11.43 -10.49
C LEU A 402 -13.28 12.16 -10.42
N SER A 403 -12.46 11.87 -11.41
CA SER A 403 -11.22 12.58 -11.68
C SER A 403 -10.95 12.64 -13.17
N ASP A 404 -10.83 13.84 -13.71
CA ASP A 404 -10.67 14.03 -15.16
C ASP A 404 -9.27 13.61 -15.62
N ASP A 405 -8.25 13.81 -14.79
CA ASP A 405 -6.83 13.54 -15.10
C ASP A 405 -6.30 12.21 -14.55
N PHE A 406 -7.11 11.36 -13.89
CA PHE A 406 -6.59 10.14 -13.28
C PHE A 406 -6.30 9.03 -14.31
N GLU A 407 -5.03 8.68 -14.47
CA GLU A 407 -4.62 7.45 -15.18
C GLU A 407 -4.87 6.20 -14.31
N LEU A 408 -5.50 5.19 -14.88
CA LEU A 408 -5.92 4.01 -14.12
C LEU A 408 -4.85 2.91 -14.19
N PRO A 409 -4.70 2.08 -13.14
CA PRO A 409 -3.79 0.95 -13.19
C PRO A 409 -4.12 -0.02 -14.33
N PHE A 410 -3.08 -0.56 -14.94
CA PHE A 410 -3.18 -1.71 -15.85
C PHE A 410 -4.12 -1.54 -17.06
N GLN A 411 -4.32 -0.31 -17.55
CA GLN A 411 -5.17 -0.01 -18.72
C GLN A 411 -4.80 -0.81 -19.98
N ASP A 412 -3.53 -1.24 -20.12
CA ASP A 412 -3.07 -2.07 -21.25
C ASP A 412 -3.69 -3.49 -21.28
N HIS A 413 -4.37 -3.91 -20.21
CA HIS A 413 -4.97 -5.24 -20.13
C HIS A 413 -6.24 -5.33 -19.28
N LEU A 414 -6.75 -4.22 -18.74
CA LEU A 414 -8.05 -4.13 -18.08
C LEU A 414 -8.99 -3.23 -18.89
N ASP A 415 -10.16 -3.77 -19.27
CA ASP A 415 -11.22 -3.01 -19.94
C ASP A 415 -12.05 -2.24 -18.90
N TRP A 416 -11.47 -1.15 -18.37
CA TRP A 416 -12.06 -0.32 -17.32
C TRP A 416 -13.53 0.08 -17.58
N PRO A 417 -13.94 0.50 -18.80
CA PRO A 417 -15.34 0.81 -19.09
C PRO A 417 -16.33 -0.34 -18.84
N SER A 418 -15.88 -1.60 -18.84
CA SER A 418 -16.76 -2.75 -18.58
C SER A 418 -17.15 -2.90 -17.10
N PHE A 419 -16.44 -2.26 -16.18
CA PHE A 419 -16.67 -2.38 -14.73
C PHE A 419 -16.57 -1.07 -13.95
N SER A 420 -16.46 0.06 -14.63
CA SER A 420 -16.39 1.38 -13.99
C SER A 420 -17.11 2.43 -14.82
N ILE A 421 -17.48 3.53 -14.18
CA ILE A 421 -18.05 4.71 -14.83
C ILE A 421 -17.09 5.86 -14.62
N ARG A 422 -16.61 6.49 -15.70
CA ARG A 422 -15.87 7.76 -15.60
C ARG A 422 -16.83 8.90 -15.88
N TRP A 423 -16.88 9.89 -14.98
CA TRP A 423 -17.83 11.00 -15.08
C TRP A 423 -17.13 12.35 -14.88
N PRO A 424 -17.43 13.39 -15.69
CA PRO A 424 -16.77 14.69 -15.59
C PRO A 424 -16.94 15.34 -14.21
N GLU A 425 -15.84 15.82 -13.62
CA GLU A 425 -15.85 16.42 -12.28
C GLU A 425 -16.87 17.56 -12.16
N ASN A 426 -16.92 18.43 -13.18
CA ASN A 426 -17.78 19.63 -13.22
C ASN A 426 -19.28 19.33 -13.40
N ARG A 427 -19.65 18.10 -13.77
CA ARG A 427 -21.04 17.63 -13.91
C ARG A 427 -21.45 16.67 -12.78
N THR A 428 -20.64 16.57 -11.73
CA THR A 428 -20.99 15.80 -10.53
C THR A 428 -22.17 16.44 -9.80
N GLY A 429 -22.96 15.64 -9.10
CA GLY A 429 -24.16 16.07 -8.38
C GLY A 429 -25.42 15.45 -8.97
N LYS A 430 -26.49 16.23 -9.09
CA LYS A 430 -27.81 15.74 -9.54
C LYS A 430 -27.78 15.11 -10.94
N GLU A 431 -26.96 15.61 -11.86
CA GLU A 431 -26.81 15.02 -13.20
C GLU A 431 -26.24 13.59 -13.15
N LEU A 432 -25.19 13.39 -12.34
CA LEU A 432 -24.62 12.06 -12.09
C LEU A 432 -25.66 11.14 -11.45
N TYR A 433 -26.36 11.61 -10.41
CA TYR A 433 -27.41 10.84 -9.75
C TYR A 433 -28.49 10.38 -10.75
N SER A 434 -29.00 11.29 -11.59
CA SER A 434 -29.99 10.95 -12.62
C SER A 434 -29.46 9.94 -13.64
N HIS A 435 -28.19 10.05 -14.03
CA HIS A 435 -27.56 9.08 -14.93
C HIS A 435 -27.50 7.68 -14.29
N LEU A 436 -26.96 7.56 -13.08
CA LEU A 436 -26.83 6.27 -12.39
C LEU A 436 -28.19 5.62 -12.12
N LEU A 437 -29.21 6.42 -11.77
CA LEU A 437 -30.58 5.93 -11.58
C LEU A 437 -31.20 5.39 -12.89
N SER A 438 -30.77 5.91 -14.04
CA SER A 438 -31.29 5.51 -15.34
C SER A 438 -30.66 4.24 -15.92
N LEU A 439 -29.60 3.72 -15.29
CA LEU A 439 -28.88 2.56 -15.81
C LEU A 439 -29.74 1.29 -15.74
N PRO A 440 -29.82 0.50 -16.83
CA PRO A 440 -30.53 -0.77 -16.83
C PRO A 440 -29.94 -1.75 -15.80
N VAL A 441 -30.82 -2.50 -15.14
CA VAL A 441 -30.44 -3.47 -14.10
C VAL A 441 -29.45 -4.52 -14.64
N ASP A 442 -29.64 -5.00 -15.86
CA ASP A 442 -28.74 -5.96 -16.51
C ASP A 442 -27.33 -5.40 -16.73
N VAL A 443 -27.21 -4.12 -17.06
CA VAL A 443 -25.92 -3.42 -17.17
C VAL A 443 -25.24 -3.37 -15.80
N ILE A 444 -25.97 -3.01 -14.74
CA ILE A 444 -25.45 -2.97 -13.37
C ILE A 444 -24.96 -4.36 -12.93
N HIS A 445 -25.72 -5.41 -13.22
CA HIS A 445 -25.33 -6.79 -12.94
C HIS A 445 -24.04 -7.19 -13.67
N GLN A 446 -23.91 -6.86 -14.96
CA GLN A 446 -22.71 -7.16 -15.75
C GLN A 446 -21.48 -6.40 -15.21
N MET A 447 -21.62 -5.10 -14.93
CA MET A 447 -20.53 -4.30 -14.38
C MET A 447 -20.08 -4.84 -13.02
N LYS A 448 -21.03 -5.17 -12.13
CA LYS A 448 -20.72 -5.77 -10.82
C LYS A 448 -19.99 -7.10 -10.94
N GLN A 449 -20.42 -7.98 -11.84
CA GLN A 449 -19.73 -9.23 -12.09
C GLN A 449 -18.29 -8.98 -12.53
N LYS A 450 -18.07 -8.00 -13.42
CA LYS A 450 -16.73 -7.62 -13.87
C LYS A 450 -15.87 -7.00 -12.76
N VAL A 451 -16.47 -6.25 -11.82
CA VAL A 451 -15.77 -5.80 -10.60
C VAL A 451 -15.24 -7.00 -9.82
N ASP A 452 -16.08 -8.02 -9.58
CA ASP A 452 -15.69 -9.21 -8.83
C ASP A 452 -14.58 -10.01 -9.54
N GLU A 453 -14.69 -10.17 -10.87
CA GLU A 453 -13.68 -10.83 -11.71
C GLU A 453 -12.31 -10.11 -11.68
N HIS A 454 -12.31 -8.78 -11.51
CA HIS A 454 -11.11 -7.96 -11.58
C HIS A 454 -10.59 -7.47 -10.22
N ALA A 455 -11.30 -7.71 -9.11
CA ALA A 455 -10.91 -7.23 -7.79
C ALA A 455 -9.49 -7.65 -7.36
N CYS A 456 -9.05 -8.85 -7.76
CA CYS A 456 -7.72 -9.36 -7.42
C CYS A 456 -6.57 -8.51 -7.98
N TRP A 457 -6.76 -7.78 -9.09
CA TRP A 457 -5.73 -6.85 -9.62
C TRP A 457 -5.41 -5.69 -8.70
N PHE A 458 -6.27 -5.44 -7.71
CA PHE A 458 -6.16 -4.35 -6.74
C PHE A 458 -5.93 -4.85 -5.30
N ASP A 459 -5.74 -6.16 -5.14
CA ASP A 459 -5.54 -6.83 -3.86
C ASP A 459 -4.10 -7.36 -3.75
N TYR A 460 -3.25 -6.67 -2.99
CA TYR A 460 -1.88 -7.12 -2.71
C TYR A 460 -1.81 -8.43 -1.92
N TYR A 461 -2.94 -8.89 -1.38
CA TYR A 461 -3.09 -10.09 -0.57
C TYR A 461 -4.00 -11.13 -1.23
N SER A 462 -4.17 -11.03 -2.56
CA SER A 462 -4.97 -12.00 -3.29
C SER A 462 -4.36 -13.39 -3.20
N ALA A 463 -5.21 -14.39 -2.92
CA ALA A 463 -4.84 -15.79 -3.05
C ALA A 463 -5.07 -16.33 -4.48
N ALA A 464 -5.57 -15.49 -5.40
CA ALA A 464 -5.85 -15.90 -6.76
C ALA A 464 -4.56 -16.16 -7.54
N SER A 465 -4.43 -17.34 -8.14
CA SER A 465 -3.27 -17.67 -8.98
C SER A 465 -3.21 -16.76 -10.21
N GLY A 466 -2.07 -16.08 -10.39
CA GLY A 466 -1.83 -15.23 -11.56
C GLY A 466 -2.63 -13.92 -11.58
N CYS A 467 -3.22 -13.50 -10.46
CA CYS A 467 -3.93 -12.22 -10.33
C CYS A 467 -3.56 -11.48 -9.04
N SER A 468 -2.81 -10.39 -9.18
CA SER A 468 -2.44 -9.47 -8.10
C SER A 468 -1.90 -8.18 -8.73
N PRO A 469 -1.74 -7.09 -7.96
CA PRO A 469 -1.01 -5.91 -8.44
C PRO A 469 0.38 -6.25 -8.98
N TYR A 470 1.09 -7.17 -8.32
CA TYR A 470 2.41 -7.63 -8.73
C TYR A 470 2.38 -8.33 -10.09
N GLU A 471 1.43 -9.23 -10.30
CA GLU A 471 1.23 -9.90 -11.59
C GLU A 471 0.90 -8.91 -12.70
N GLY A 472 0.13 -7.85 -12.40
CA GLY A 472 -0.18 -6.79 -13.36
C GLY A 472 1.09 -6.06 -13.82
N VAL A 473 2.00 -5.78 -12.88
CA VAL A 473 3.33 -5.24 -13.18
C VAL A 473 4.14 -6.21 -14.04
N LEU A 474 4.24 -7.48 -13.65
CA LEU A 474 4.99 -8.50 -14.40
C LEU A 474 4.49 -8.68 -15.83
N ARG A 475 3.16 -8.72 -16.04
CA ARG A 475 2.55 -8.80 -17.37
C ARG A 475 2.94 -7.60 -18.24
N THR A 476 2.90 -6.41 -17.67
CA THR A 476 3.24 -5.17 -18.37
C THR A 476 4.73 -5.12 -18.71
N LEU A 477 5.60 -5.48 -17.78
CA LEU A 477 7.05 -5.60 -18.02
C LEU A 477 7.38 -6.66 -19.08
N GLY A 478 6.69 -7.81 -19.05
CA GLY A 478 6.86 -8.87 -20.05
C GLY A 478 6.52 -8.42 -21.47
N LYS A 479 5.38 -7.72 -21.65
CA LYS A 479 5.03 -7.10 -22.94
C LYS A 479 6.11 -6.12 -23.40
N ARG A 480 6.63 -5.30 -22.47
CA ARG A 480 7.67 -4.31 -22.78
C ARG A 480 8.99 -4.94 -23.17
N LEU A 481 9.40 -6.02 -22.50
CA LEU A 481 10.63 -6.74 -22.85
C LEU A 481 10.59 -7.22 -24.31
N GLN A 482 9.42 -7.69 -24.78
CA GLN A 482 9.21 -8.11 -26.17
C GLN A 482 9.20 -6.94 -27.16
N GLN A 483 8.79 -5.76 -26.72
CA GLN A 483 8.68 -4.54 -27.54
C GLN A 483 9.92 -3.65 -27.49
N ARG A 484 10.89 -3.95 -26.61
CA ARG A 484 12.12 -3.17 -26.51
C ARG A 484 12.86 -3.18 -27.85
N PRO A 485 13.23 -2.01 -28.39
CA PRO A 485 14.22 -1.95 -29.45
C PRO A 485 15.45 -2.73 -28.97
N GLY A 486 16.00 -3.61 -29.82
CA GLY A 486 17.27 -4.26 -29.51
C GLY A 486 18.30 -3.16 -29.32
N TYR A 487 18.76 -2.95 -28.08
CA TYR A 487 19.91 -2.10 -27.81
C TYR A 487 21.12 -2.82 -28.39
N ALA A 488 21.42 -2.54 -29.66
CA ALA A 488 22.76 -2.78 -30.20
C ALA A 488 23.66 -1.84 -29.39
N GLY A 489 24.45 -2.44 -28.50
CA GLY A 489 25.27 -1.75 -27.50
C GLY A 489 26.24 -0.74 -28.09
#